data_AF-A0A7C5XDN5-F1
#
_entry.id   AF-A0A7C5XDN5-F1
#
_cell.length_a   1.000
_cell.length_b   1.000
_cell.length_c   1.000
_cell.angle_alpha   90.00
_cell.angle_beta   90.00
_cell.angle_gamma   90.00
#
_symmetry.space_group_name_H-M   'P 1'
#
loop_
_entity.id
_entity.type
_entity.pdbx_description
1 polymer ?
#
loop_
_entity_poly.entity_id
_entity_poly.type
_entity_poly.pdbx_seq_one_letter_code
_entity_poly.pdbx_strand_id
1 'polypeptide(L)'
;MSRVLLSVTASPGVRAVNLTFNDRILAVHLYAKTAYMAAVARGVECAINDKELKHVAWLLTRLMDRLGAAVRSRYYTYTGPVEVSNDAVRYRPYISPTSTAEVVLSGGTAKVVAGDYRKRFRTSVDVAGMLRRYLEYLEKC
;
A
#
# COMPACT_ATOMS: atom_id res chain seq x y z
N MET A 1 6.86 20.14 -0.21
CA MET A 1 7.09 18.68 -0.30
C MET A 1 5.74 18.00 -0.27
N SER A 2 5.30 17.46 -1.40
CA SER A 2 4.06 16.68 -1.47
C SER A 2 4.25 15.38 -0.70
N ARG A 3 3.40 15.13 0.31
CA ARG A 3 3.44 13.88 1.07
C ARG A 3 2.72 12.81 0.26
N VAL A 4 3.45 11.79 -0.17
CA VAL A 4 2.86 10.56 -0.72
C VAL A 4 2.12 9.86 0.40
N LEU A 5 0.87 9.48 0.17
CA LEU A 5 0.07 8.68 1.11
C LEU A 5 -0.22 7.33 0.48
N LEU A 6 -0.11 6.28 1.28
CA LEU A 6 -0.60 4.96 0.93
C LEU A 6 -1.74 4.61 1.86
N SER A 7 -2.83 4.15 1.28
CA SER A 7 -3.97 3.61 2.00
C SER A 7 -4.18 2.17 1.57
N VAL A 8 -4.21 1.25 2.54
CA VAL A 8 -4.41 -0.17 2.32
C VAL A 8 -5.65 -0.61 3.09
N THR A 9 -6.70 -0.97 2.37
CA THR A 9 -7.92 -1.53 2.94
C THR A 9 -7.83 -3.04 2.97
N ALA A 10 -7.88 -3.61 4.17
CA ALA A 10 -7.85 -5.04 4.46
C ALA A 10 -9.13 -5.42 5.23
N SER A 11 -10.27 -5.35 4.55
CA SER A 11 -11.58 -5.70 5.11
C SER A 11 -12.08 -7.03 4.53
N PRO A 12 -12.90 -7.80 5.27
CA PRO A 12 -13.80 -8.77 4.65
C PRO A 12 -14.65 -8.09 3.57
N GLY A 13 -14.69 -8.65 2.36
CA GLY A 13 -15.49 -8.15 1.24
C GLY A 13 -14.85 -7.03 0.40
N VAL A 14 -13.97 -6.20 0.96
CA VAL A 14 -13.31 -5.09 0.25
C VAL A 14 -11.82 -5.07 0.54
N ARG A 15 -11.01 -5.23 -0.50
CA ARG A 15 -9.55 -5.08 -0.43
C ARG A 15 -9.14 -4.00 -1.41
N ALA A 16 -8.32 -3.06 -0.97
CA ALA A 16 -7.89 -1.97 -1.82
C ALA A 16 -6.50 -1.46 -1.45
N VAL A 17 -5.82 -0.89 -2.44
CA VAL A 17 -4.60 -0.12 -2.27
C VAL A 17 -4.75 1.18 -3.06
N ASN A 18 -4.61 2.31 -2.36
CA ASN A 18 -4.63 3.63 -2.95
C ASN A 18 -3.32 4.35 -2.67
N LEU A 19 -2.60 4.77 -3.72
CA LEU A 19 -1.41 5.60 -3.61
C LEU A 19 -1.78 7.02 -4.05
N THR A 20 -1.77 7.97 -3.13
CA THR A 20 -2.12 9.36 -3.38
C THR A 20 -0.87 10.22 -3.46
N PHE A 21 -0.77 10.98 -4.53
CA PHE A 21 0.29 11.94 -4.76
C PHE A 21 -0.29 13.22 -5.38
N ASN A 22 -0.23 14.34 -4.64
CA ASN A 22 -0.91 15.58 -5.00
C ASN A 22 -2.42 15.37 -5.22
N ASP A 23 -2.92 15.72 -6.40
CA ASP A 23 -4.29 15.58 -6.86
C ASP A 23 -4.54 14.27 -7.64
N ARG A 24 -3.56 13.35 -7.63
CA ARG A 24 -3.58 12.11 -8.38
C ARG A 24 -3.60 10.89 -7.46
N ILE A 25 -4.33 9.86 -7.86
CA ILE A 25 -4.53 8.65 -7.07
C ILE A 25 -4.37 7.44 -7.98
N LEU A 26 -3.46 6.53 -7.64
CA LEU A 26 -3.53 5.16 -8.12
C LEU A 26 -4.57 4.43 -7.26
N ALA A 27 -5.67 4.01 -7.85
CA ALA A 27 -6.70 3.21 -7.18
C ALA A 27 -6.61 1.76 -7.63
N VAL A 28 -6.43 0.83 -6.68
CA VAL A 28 -6.42 -0.62 -6.93
C VAL A 28 -7.45 -1.27 -6.01
N HIS A 29 -8.62 -1.61 -6.55
CA HIS A 29 -9.69 -2.27 -5.81
C HIS A 29 -9.78 -3.74 -6.24
N LEU A 30 -9.68 -4.64 -5.27
CA LEU A 30 -9.73 -6.08 -5.47
C LEU A 30 -11.10 -6.59 -5.01
N TYR A 31 -11.90 -7.03 -5.98
CA TYR A 31 -13.19 -7.67 -5.75
C TYR A 31 -13.05 -9.19 -5.84
N ALA A 32 -14.10 -9.93 -5.49
CA ALA A 32 -14.07 -11.40 -5.42
C ALA A 32 -13.64 -12.06 -6.75
N LYS A 33 -14.02 -11.49 -7.90
CA LYS A 33 -13.72 -12.05 -9.24
C LYS A 33 -13.01 -11.07 -10.18
N THR A 34 -13.00 -9.78 -9.85
CA THR A 34 -12.50 -8.72 -10.72
C THR A 34 -11.56 -7.80 -9.95
N ALA A 35 -10.83 -6.96 -10.66
CA ALA A 35 -10.07 -5.87 -10.06
C ALA A 35 -10.31 -4.61 -10.88
N TYR A 36 -10.50 -3.49 -10.19
CA TYR A 36 -10.44 -2.16 -10.80
C TYR A 36 -9.07 -1.58 -10.49
N MET A 37 -8.38 -1.09 -11.51
CA MET A 37 -7.06 -0.47 -11.40
C MET A 37 -7.02 0.72 -12.33
N ALA A 38 -6.75 1.90 -11.79
CA ALA A 38 -6.63 3.12 -12.58
C ALA A 38 -5.75 4.15 -11.89
N ALA A 39 -5.11 5.00 -12.66
CA ALA A 39 -4.62 6.28 -12.17
C ALA A 39 -5.68 7.34 -12.46
N VAL A 40 -6.08 8.08 -11.43
CA VAL A 40 -7.19 9.01 -11.46
C VAL A 40 -6.70 10.39 -11.05
N ALA A 41 -7.09 11.41 -11.80
CA ALA A 41 -6.89 12.81 -11.49
C ALA A 41 -8.21 13.56 -11.74
N ARG A 42 -8.24 14.88 -11.48
CA ARG A 42 -9.43 15.68 -11.78
C ARG A 42 -9.74 15.67 -13.28
N GLY A 43 -10.81 14.98 -13.67
CA GLY A 43 -11.28 14.91 -15.05
C GLY A 43 -10.55 13.90 -15.95
N VAL A 44 -9.64 13.08 -15.40
CA VAL A 44 -8.87 12.08 -16.16
C VAL A 44 -8.86 10.75 -15.42
N GLU A 45 -9.11 9.67 -16.15
CA GLU A 45 -8.93 8.29 -15.69
C GLU A 45 -8.08 7.50 -16.70
N CYS A 46 -6.90 7.07 -16.27
CA CYS A 46 -6.01 6.17 -17.00
C CYS A 46 -6.24 4.73 -16.49
N ALA A 47 -7.01 3.91 -17.22
CA ALA A 47 -7.24 2.51 -16.85
C ALA A 47 -5.94 1.70 -16.93
N ILE A 48 -5.71 0.83 -15.94
CA ILE A 48 -4.49 0.01 -15.81
C ILE A 48 -4.89 -1.47 -15.84
N ASN A 49 -4.14 -2.27 -16.61
CA ASN A 49 -4.27 -3.72 -16.63
C ASN A 49 -2.91 -4.37 -16.33
N ASP A 50 -2.56 -4.43 -15.05
CA ASP A 50 -1.29 -4.96 -14.57
C ASP A 50 -1.50 -6.08 -13.54
N LYS A 51 -1.15 -7.32 -13.93
CA LYS A 51 -1.27 -8.51 -13.07
C LYS A 51 -0.31 -8.46 -11.89
N GLU A 52 0.87 -7.88 -12.06
CA GLU A 52 1.88 -7.78 -11.01
C GLU A 52 1.42 -6.76 -9.96
N LEU A 53 0.87 -5.61 -10.40
CA LEU A 53 0.26 -4.62 -9.49
C LEU A 53 -0.88 -5.24 -8.67
N LYS A 54 -1.76 -6.02 -9.31
CA LYS A 54 -2.83 -6.75 -8.62
C LYS A 54 -2.28 -7.68 -7.54
N HIS A 55 -1.20 -8.41 -7.84
CA HIS A 55 -0.55 -9.31 -6.88
C HIS A 55 0.07 -8.54 -5.70
N VAL A 56 0.76 -7.44 -5.99
CA VAL A 56 1.34 -6.55 -4.97
C VAL A 56 0.25 -5.99 -4.05
N ALA A 57 -0.87 -5.51 -4.61
CA ALA A 57 -1.99 -5.03 -3.82
C ALA A 57 -2.55 -6.11 -2.88
N TRP A 58 -2.68 -7.35 -3.37
CA TRP A 58 -3.11 -8.46 -2.54
C TRP A 58 -2.13 -8.76 -1.40
N LEU A 59 -0.82 -8.77 -1.68
CA LEU A 59 0.22 -8.98 -0.66
C LEU A 59 0.18 -7.89 0.43
N LEU A 60 0.03 -6.63 0.04
CA LEU A 60 -0.10 -5.51 0.97
C LEU A 60 -1.33 -5.67 1.87
N THR A 61 -2.49 -6.04 1.30
CA THR A 61 -3.71 -6.24 2.10
C THR A 61 -3.54 -7.39 3.11
N ARG A 62 -2.87 -8.48 2.74
CA ARG A 62 -2.56 -9.59 3.66
C ARG A 62 -1.55 -9.23 4.74
N LEU A 63 -0.59 -8.37 4.40
CA LEU A 63 0.35 -7.84 5.38
C LEU A 63 -0.39 -7.03 6.45
N MET A 64 -1.36 -6.21 6.02
CA MET A 64 -2.20 -5.43 6.92
C MET A 64 -3.15 -6.30 7.75
N ASP A 65 -3.75 -7.36 7.19
CA ASP A 65 -4.53 -8.34 7.98
C ASP A 65 -3.69 -8.88 9.16
N ARG A 66 -2.45 -9.30 8.87
CA ARG A 66 -1.53 -9.86 9.87
C ARG A 66 -1.10 -8.83 10.91
N LEU A 67 -0.78 -7.61 10.47
CA LEU A 67 -0.43 -6.51 11.37
C LEU A 67 -1.62 -6.18 12.27
N GLY A 68 -2.80 -5.97 11.69
CA GLY A 68 -4.03 -5.66 12.40
C GLY A 68 -4.38 -6.68 13.47
N ALA A 69 -4.30 -7.97 13.13
CA ALA A 69 -4.50 -9.05 14.09
C ALA A 69 -3.46 -9.03 15.22
N ALA A 70 -2.18 -8.81 14.89
CA ALA A 70 -1.09 -8.80 15.87
C ALA A 70 -1.20 -7.66 16.89
N VAL A 71 -1.63 -6.47 16.44
CA VAL A 71 -1.75 -5.29 17.31
C VAL A 71 -3.18 -5.03 17.79
N ARG A 72 -4.11 -5.97 17.51
CA ARG A 72 -5.55 -5.85 17.82
C ARG A 72 -6.17 -4.55 17.31
N SER A 73 -5.73 -4.10 16.14
CA SER A 73 -6.28 -2.92 15.47
C SER A 73 -7.75 -3.14 15.13
N ARG A 74 -8.57 -2.10 15.30
CA ARG A 74 -9.97 -2.07 14.84
C ARG A 74 -10.13 -1.44 13.46
N TYR A 75 -9.03 -1.01 12.84
CA TYR A 75 -9.06 -0.38 11.53
C TYR A 75 -9.09 -1.43 10.42
N TYR A 76 -9.94 -1.17 9.43
CA TYR A 76 -9.96 -1.91 8.16
C TYR A 76 -9.12 -1.23 7.09
N THR A 77 -8.92 0.08 7.20
CA THR A 77 -8.10 0.87 6.29
C THR A 77 -6.94 1.47 7.05
N TYR A 78 -5.74 1.08 6.64
CA TYR A 78 -4.50 1.58 7.18
C TYR A 78 -4.02 2.64 6.22
N THR A 79 -3.98 3.89 6.65
CA THR A 79 -3.46 5.00 5.85
C THR A 79 -2.22 5.56 6.52
N GLY A 80 -1.26 6.03 5.75
CA GLY A 80 -0.07 6.65 6.30
C GLY A 80 0.88 7.19 5.23
N PRO A 81 1.85 8.01 5.64
CA PRO A 81 2.85 8.52 4.73
C PRO A 81 3.76 7.40 4.20
N VAL A 82 4.19 7.61 2.97
CA VAL A 82 5.21 6.79 2.32
C VAL A 82 6.43 7.65 2.05
N GLU A 83 7.60 7.14 2.45
CA GLU A 83 8.90 7.63 2.06
C GLU A 83 9.53 6.63 1.11
N VAL A 84 9.92 7.15 -0.05
CA VAL A 84 10.52 6.36 -1.12
C VAL A 84 12.00 6.69 -1.19
N SER A 85 12.85 5.68 -1.11
CA SER A 85 14.28 5.77 -1.42
C SER A 85 14.64 4.78 -2.52
N ASN A 86 15.89 4.83 -3.00
CA ASN A 86 16.35 3.96 -4.10
C ASN A 86 16.30 2.47 -3.75
N ASP A 87 16.48 2.12 -2.48
CA ASP A 87 16.61 0.72 -2.04
C ASP A 87 15.43 0.24 -1.21
N ALA A 88 14.58 1.15 -0.73
CA ALA A 88 13.49 0.81 0.17
C ALA A 88 12.30 1.76 0.04
N VAL A 89 11.12 1.24 0.40
CA VAL A 89 9.93 2.05 0.64
C VAL A 89 9.54 1.90 2.11
N ARG A 90 9.47 3.02 2.83
CA ARG A 90 9.04 3.07 4.23
C ARG A 90 7.61 3.60 4.29
N TYR A 91 6.70 2.75 4.73
CA TYR A 91 5.29 3.06 4.92
C TYR A 91 4.97 3.11 6.42
N ARG A 92 4.34 4.18 6.89
CA ARG A 92 4.00 4.38 8.32
C ARG A 92 2.50 4.43 8.56
N PRO A 93 1.76 3.30 8.44
CA PRO A 93 0.32 3.29 8.63
C PRO A 93 -0.08 3.63 10.07
N TYR A 94 -1.16 4.39 10.22
CA TYR A 94 -1.90 4.45 11.47
C TYR A 94 -2.53 3.09 11.77
N ILE A 95 -2.30 2.59 12.99
CA ILE A 95 -2.87 1.34 13.50
C ILE A 95 -3.84 1.60 14.67
N SER A 96 -3.87 2.83 15.16
CA SER A 96 -4.84 3.37 16.10
C SER A 96 -4.84 4.92 15.98
N PRO A 97 -5.70 5.65 16.71
CA PRO A 97 -5.69 7.11 16.69
C PRO A 97 -4.36 7.74 17.15
N THR A 98 -3.58 7.03 17.96
CA THR A 98 -2.38 7.56 18.62
C THR A 98 -1.10 6.79 18.28
N SER A 99 -1.18 5.77 17.42
CA SER A 99 -0.02 4.93 17.11
C SER A 99 0.08 4.54 15.64
N THR A 100 1.32 4.43 15.19
CA THR A 100 1.69 4.00 13.84
C THR A 100 2.53 2.74 13.90
N ALA A 101 2.40 1.89 12.89
CA ALA A 101 3.44 0.90 12.61
C ALA A 101 4.46 1.48 11.64
N GLU A 102 5.63 0.84 11.55
CA GLU A 102 6.60 1.05 10.50
C GLU A 102 6.70 -0.22 9.65
N VAL A 103 6.49 -0.06 8.34
CA VAL A 103 6.62 -1.12 7.34
C VAL A 103 7.72 -0.71 6.36
N VAL A 104 8.83 -1.44 6.36
CA VAL A 104 9.94 -1.25 5.42
C VAL A 104 9.92 -2.35 4.37
N LEU A 105 9.76 -1.97 3.12
CA LEU A 105 9.71 -2.84 1.95
C LEU A 105 11.04 -2.73 1.21
N SER A 106 11.77 -3.83 1.06
CA SER A 106 13.07 -3.85 0.38
C SER A 106 13.46 -5.27 -0.02
N GLY A 107 14.07 -5.46 -1.19
CA GLY A 107 14.69 -6.72 -1.60
C GLY A 107 13.78 -7.95 -1.50
N GLY A 108 12.50 -7.83 -1.87
CA GLY A 108 11.54 -8.92 -1.79
C GLY A 108 11.11 -9.31 -0.36
N THR A 109 11.28 -8.38 0.59
CA THR A 109 10.86 -8.56 1.98
C THR A 109 10.07 -7.36 2.50
N ALA A 110 9.27 -7.61 3.54
CA ALA A 110 8.60 -6.60 4.32
C ALA A 110 8.98 -6.76 5.81
N LYS A 111 9.64 -5.77 6.39
CA LYS A 111 9.90 -5.68 7.83
C LYS A 111 8.83 -4.82 8.47
N VAL A 112 8.20 -5.31 9.53
CA VAL A 112 7.12 -4.64 10.24
C VAL A 112 7.51 -4.46 11.71
N VAL A 113 7.33 -3.24 12.22
CA VAL A 113 7.55 -2.87 13.62
C VAL A 113 6.35 -2.08 14.13
N ALA A 114 5.77 -2.48 15.26
CA ALA A 114 4.66 -1.78 15.91
C ALA A 114 4.70 -2.00 17.43
N GLY A 115 5.21 -1.03 18.18
CA GLY A 115 5.52 -1.23 19.60
C GLY A 115 6.51 -2.39 19.77
N ASP A 116 6.12 -3.40 20.55
CA ASP A 116 6.92 -4.61 20.79
C ASP A 116 6.82 -5.63 19.65
N TYR A 117 5.81 -5.51 18.78
CA TYR A 117 5.66 -6.41 17.64
C TYR A 117 6.73 -6.13 16.58
N ARG A 118 7.53 -7.16 16.26
CA ARG A 118 8.58 -7.10 15.23
C ARG A 118 8.53 -8.37 14.38
N LYS A 119 8.35 -8.23 13.08
CA LYS A 119 8.32 -9.39 12.17
C LYS A 119 8.86 -9.07 10.79
N ARG A 120 9.47 -10.05 10.15
CA ARG A 120 9.89 -9.99 8.74
C ARG A 120 9.07 -10.99 7.92
N PHE A 121 8.63 -10.57 6.75
CA PHE A 121 7.89 -11.39 5.79
C PHE A 121 8.63 -11.41 4.46
N ARG A 122 8.56 -12.55 3.76
CA ARG A 122 8.99 -12.64 2.36
C ARG A 122 7.79 -12.24 1.48
N THR A 123 8.00 -11.31 0.56
CA THR A 123 6.99 -10.91 -0.44
C THR A 123 7.18 -11.64 -1.76
N SER A 124 8.38 -12.18 -2.03
CA SER A 124 8.77 -12.87 -3.28
C SER A 124 8.73 -12.01 -4.55
N VAL A 125 8.18 -10.80 -4.47
CA VAL A 125 8.17 -9.77 -5.52
C VAL A 125 8.69 -8.44 -4.97
N ASP A 126 9.18 -7.58 -5.85
CA ASP A 126 9.65 -6.24 -5.49
C ASP A 126 8.48 -5.25 -5.33
N VAL A 127 7.86 -5.29 -4.14
CA VAL A 127 6.79 -4.36 -3.76
C VAL A 127 7.30 -2.90 -3.78
N ALA A 128 8.56 -2.66 -3.39
CA ALA A 128 9.12 -1.32 -3.34
C ALA A 128 9.31 -0.74 -4.75
N GLY A 129 9.86 -1.54 -5.67
CA GLY A 129 9.94 -1.19 -7.09
C GLY A 129 8.57 -0.95 -7.73
N MET A 130 7.57 -1.76 -7.38
CA MET A 130 6.21 -1.54 -7.86
C MET A 130 5.63 -0.19 -7.42
N LEU A 131 5.74 0.15 -6.14
CA LEU A 131 5.24 1.42 -5.61
C LEU A 131 5.98 2.62 -6.24
N ARG A 132 7.28 2.50 -6.48
CA ARG A 132 8.08 3.51 -7.19
C ARG A 132 7.60 3.74 -8.61
N ARG A 133 7.51 2.68 -9.39
CA ARG A 133 7.04 2.72 -10.79
C ARG A 133 5.68 3.41 -10.90
N TYR A 134 4.75 3.10 -10.00
CA TYR A 134 3.43 3.74 -10.06
C TYR A 134 3.39 5.15 -9.47
N LEU A 135 4.31 5.51 -8.59
CA LEU A 135 4.49 6.91 -8.19
C LEU A 135 4.98 7.75 -9.38
N GLU A 136 5.99 7.26 -10.11
CA GLU A 136 6.47 7.90 -11.35
C GLU A 136 5.39 7.94 -12.44
N TYR A 137 4.55 6.91 -12.53
CA TYR A 137 3.41 6.90 -13.44
C TYR A 137 2.39 7.99 -13.07
N LEU A 138 2.09 8.14 -11.77
CA LEU A 138 1.24 9.22 -11.27
C LEU A 138 1.83 10.59 -11.53
N GLU A 139 3.14 10.77 -11.61
CA GLU A 139 3.75 12.05 -12.02
C GLU A 139 3.50 12.40 -13.50
N LYS A 140 3.14 11.42 -14.33
CA LYS A 140 3.06 11.57 -15.79
C LYS A 140 1.66 11.54 -16.42
N CYS A 141 0.66 10.88 -15.82
CA CYS A 141 -0.70 10.69 -16.41
C CYS A 141 -1.60 11.96 -16.41
#